data_AF-A0A831TLA1-F1
#
_entry.id   AF-A0A831TLA1-F1
#
_cell.length_a   1.000
_cell.length_b   1.000
_cell.length_c   1.000
_cell.angle_alpha   90.00
_cell.angle_beta   90.00
_cell.angle_gamma   90.00
#
_symmetry.space_group_name_H-M   'P 1'
#
loop_
_entity.id
_entity.type
_entity.pdbx_description
1 polymer ?
#
loop_
_entity_poly.entity_id
_entity_poly.type
_entity_poly.pdbx_seq_one_letter_code
_entity_poly.pdbx_strand_id
1 'polypeptide(L)'
;MQINFANDLNQTIQEINVITIQNDYQNPIEPTTAMTFSQFGITHYIVEYWDGSMWQTIPNGVVAGNYYVWRQFTFTPIVTNKIRVTVTSAADGHSRIIEVEAWTGNSV
;
A
#
# COMPACT_ATOMS: atom_id res chain seq x y z
N MET A 1 -4.79 6.40 4.79
CA MET A 1 -5.89 5.44 4.57
C MET A 1 -5.75 4.30 5.55
N GLN A 2 -6.82 3.85 6.19
CA GLN A 2 -6.82 2.69 7.08
C GLN A 2 -7.88 1.69 6.61
N ILE A 3 -7.55 0.40 6.65
CA ILE A 3 -8.47 -0.70 6.36
C ILE A 3 -8.57 -1.55 7.62
N ASN A 4 -9.78 -1.68 8.17
CA ASN A 4 -10.09 -2.69 9.17
C ASN A 4 -10.64 -3.92 8.46
N PHE A 5 -10.14 -5.10 8.81
CA PHE A 5 -10.63 -6.36 8.26
C PHE A 5 -11.99 -6.72 8.88
N ALA A 6 -12.70 -7.64 8.22
CA ALA A 6 -14.07 -7.98 8.57
C ALA A 6 -14.21 -8.34 10.06
N ASN A 7 -15.15 -7.66 10.73
CA ASN A 7 -15.46 -7.82 12.16
C ASN A 7 -14.25 -7.68 13.11
N ASP A 8 -13.24 -6.88 12.72
CA ASP A 8 -11.98 -6.71 13.45
C ASP A 8 -11.26 -8.04 13.75
N LEU A 9 -11.54 -9.08 12.95
CA LEU A 9 -10.89 -10.38 13.07
C LEU A 9 -9.47 -10.33 12.50
N ASN A 10 -8.56 -10.95 13.23
CA ASN A 10 -7.18 -11.13 12.77
C ASN A 10 -7.15 -12.00 11.51
N GLN A 11 -6.40 -11.53 10.51
CA GLN A 11 -6.06 -12.24 9.29
C GLN A 11 -4.54 -12.41 9.22
N THR A 12 -4.09 -13.51 8.66
CA THR A 12 -2.68 -13.73 8.33
C THR A 12 -2.41 -13.17 6.94
N ILE A 13 -1.59 -12.13 6.83
CA ILE A 13 -1.22 -11.52 5.55
C ILE A 13 0.29 -11.63 5.34
N GLN A 14 0.73 -11.71 4.10
CA GLN A 14 2.17 -11.73 3.77
C GLN A 14 2.52 -10.86 2.55
N GLU A 15 1.51 -10.20 1.99
CA GLU A 15 1.67 -9.23 0.94
C GLU A 15 0.72 -8.05 1.14
N ILE A 16 1.20 -6.85 0.84
CA ILE A 16 0.39 -5.64 0.69
C ILE A 16 0.73 -5.00 -0.66
N ASN A 17 -0.29 -4.60 -1.39
CA ASN A 17 -0.14 -3.78 -2.59
C ASN A 17 -0.64 -2.36 -2.32
N VAL A 18 0.12 -1.37 -2.77
CA VAL A 18 -0.29 0.04 -2.76
C VAL A 18 -0.27 0.55 -4.19
N ILE A 19 -1.45 0.93 -4.67
CA ILE A 19 -1.67 1.44 -6.03
C ILE A 19 -2.01 2.93 -5.92
N THR A 20 -1.20 3.76 -6.56
CA THR A 20 -1.45 5.19 -6.70
C THR A 20 -1.95 5.51 -8.10
N ILE A 21 -2.30 6.77 -8.34
CA ILE A 21 -2.87 7.23 -9.60
C ILE A 21 -1.82 7.18 -10.72
N GLN A 22 -2.24 6.73 -11.91
CA GLN A 22 -1.43 6.77 -13.13
C GLN A 22 -1.52 8.14 -13.82
N ASN A 23 -0.57 8.45 -14.72
CA ASN A 23 -0.53 9.74 -15.40
C ASN A 23 -1.76 9.98 -16.29
N ASP A 24 -2.16 8.99 -17.10
CA ASP A 24 -3.40 9.05 -17.90
C ASP A 24 -4.58 8.54 -17.07
N TYR A 25 -4.92 9.30 -16.02
CA TYR A 25 -6.00 8.93 -15.10
C TYR A 25 -7.40 9.00 -15.73
N GLN A 26 -7.53 9.61 -16.91
CA GLN A 26 -8.80 9.68 -17.65
C GLN A 26 -9.03 8.42 -18.49
N ASN A 27 -7.97 7.69 -18.87
CA ASN A 27 -8.04 6.44 -19.62
C ASN A 27 -7.22 5.36 -18.90
N PRO A 28 -7.63 4.95 -17.68
CA PRO A 28 -6.82 4.05 -16.87
C PRO A 28 -6.70 2.67 -17.51
N ILE A 29 -5.49 2.12 -17.50
CA ILE A 29 -5.24 0.70 -17.77
C ILE A 29 -4.88 -0.02 -16.47
N GLU A 30 -4.97 -1.35 -16.50
CA GLU A 30 -4.55 -2.21 -15.39
C GLU A 30 -3.09 -1.92 -15.02
N PRO A 31 -2.82 -1.49 -13.78
CA PRO A 31 -1.47 -1.21 -13.34
C PRO A 31 -0.57 -2.43 -13.40
N THR A 32 0.71 -2.22 -13.70
CA THR A 32 1.75 -3.24 -13.53
C THR A 32 2.80 -2.71 -12.57
N THR A 33 3.57 -3.61 -11.94
CA THR A 33 4.66 -3.22 -11.02
C THR A 33 5.81 -2.46 -11.71
N ALA A 34 5.87 -2.49 -13.05
CA ALA A 34 6.82 -1.72 -13.85
C ALA A 34 6.29 -0.33 -14.25
N MET A 35 4.98 -0.07 -14.11
CA MET A 35 4.37 1.19 -14.51
C MET A 35 4.82 2.34 -13.60
N THR A 36 5.22 3.45 -14.22
CA THR A 36 5.68 4.66 -13.52
C THR A 36 4.71 5.82 -13.66
N PHE A 37 4.74 6.75 -12.72
CA PHE A 37 4.08 8.06 -12.81
C PHE A 37 5.11 9.19 -12.68
N SER A 38 4.70 10.40 -13.06
CA SER A 38 5.49 11.62 -12.85
C SER A 38 4.69 12.82 -12.33
N GLN A 39 3.35 12.75 -12.34
CA GLN A 39 2.52 13.92 -12.06
C GLN A 39 1.69 13.81 -10.79
N PHE A 40 0.97 12.68 -10.60
CA PHE A 40 -0.14 12.66 -9.64
C PHE A 40 0.03 11.66 -8.49
N GLY A 41 1.02 10.77 -8.58
CA GLY A 41 1.20 9.67 -7.64
C GLY A 41 1.82 10.09 -6.30
N ILE A 42 1.61 9.26 -5.28
CA ILE A 42 2.22 9.43 -3.95
C ILE A 42 3.71 9.05 -3.99
N THR A 43 4.55 9.94 -3.49
CA THR A 43 6.02 9.81 -3.57
C THR A 43 6.63 9.38 -2.24
N HIS A 44 6.01 9.74 -1.11
CA HIS A 44 6.46 9.35 0.22
C HIS A 44 5.27 8.87 1.05
N TYR A 45 5.42 7.69 1.65
CA TYR A 45 4.38 7.10 2.50
C TYR A 45 4.96 5.98 3.37
N ILE A 46 4.22 5.62 4.41
CA ILE A 46 4.54 4.52 5.32
C ILE A 46 3.41 3.48 5.24
N VAL A 47 3.76 2.21 5.07
CA VAL A 47 2.83 1.07 5.11
C VAL A 47 2.96 0.36 6.45
N GLU A 48 1.85 0.22 7.16
CA GLU A 48 1.82 -0.20 8.56
C GLU A 48 0.71 -1.21 8.84
N TYR A 49 0.93 -2.06 9.85
CA TYR A 49 -0.05 -2.98 10.41
C TYR A 49 -0.25 -2.71 11.90
N TRP A 50 -1.34 -3.20 12.47
CA TRP A 50 -1.59 -3.13 13.91
C TRP A 50 -1.11 -4.39 14.63
N ASP A 51 -0.28 -4.23 15.65
CA ASP A 51 0.24 -5.37 16.43
C ASP A 51 -0.65 -5.79 17.62
N GLY A 52 -1.80 -5.14 17.78
CA GLY A 52 -2.69 -5.28 18.94
C GLY A 52 -2.63 -4.09 19.90
N SER A 53 -1.56 -3.29 19.85
CA SER A 53 -1.30 -2.19 20.78
C SER A 53 -0.86 -0.88 20.11
N MET A 54 -0.10 -0.96 19.03
CA MET A 54 0.38 0.17 18.27
C MET A 54 0.55 -0.17 16.78
N TRP A 55 0.75 0.87 15.97
CA TRP A 55 1.07 0.72 14.57
C TRP A 55 2.55 0.36 14.41
N GLN A 56 2.81 -0.68 13.63
CA GLN A 56 4.14 -1.14 13.27
C GLN A 56 4.33 -1.03 11.76
N THR A 57 5.52 -0.62 11.33
CA THR A 57 5.87 -0.57 9.91
C THR A 57 6.15 -1.98 9.39
N ILE A 58 5.64 -2.33 8.21
CA ILE A 58 6.00 -3.60 7.56
C ILE A 58 7.48 -3.57 7.10
N PRO A 59 8.12 -4.73 6.85
CA PRO A 59 9.42 -4.74 6.21
C PRO A 59 9.44 -3.92 4.91
N ASN A 60 10.40 -3.01 4.78
CA ASN A 60 10.52 -2.06 3.67
C ASN A 60 9.32 -1.10 3.49
N GLY A 61 8.48 -0.93 4.53
CA GLY A 61 7.26 -0.13 4.49
C GLY A 61 7.47 1.38 4.54
N VAL A 62 8.67 1.88 4.85
CA VAL A 62 9.00 3.31 4.73
C VAL A 62 9.43 3.59 3.29
N VAL A 63 8.57 4.25 2.53
CA VAL A 63 8.83 4.55 1.12
C VAL A 63 9.12 6.03 0.95
N ALA A 64 10.24 6.32 0.30
CA ALA A 64 10.65 7.64 -0.13
C ALA A 64 11.02 7.62 -1.62
N GLY A 65 10.74 8.72 -2.33
CA GLY A 65 11.05 8.84 -3.75
C GLY A 65 10.33 7.81 -4.64
N ASN A 66 9.13 7.36 -4.28
CA ASN A 66 8.35 6.46 -5.12
C ASN A 66 7.99 7.16 -6.45
N TYR A 67 8.16 6.43 -7.54
CA TYR A 67 7.71 6.82 -8.88
C TYR A 67 6.94 5.69 -9.57
N TYR A 68 6.65 4.59 -8.88
CA TYR A 68 5.87 3.46 -9.40
C TYR A 68 4.39 3.60 -9.05
N VAL A 69 3.53 3.32 -10.02
CA VAL A 69 2.07 3.32 -9.85
C VAL A 69 1.65 2.21 -8.88
N TRP A 70 2.25 1.02 -9.01
CA TRP A 70 2.01 -0.10 -8.10
C TRP A 70 3.30 -0.47 -7.37
N ARG A 71 3.22 -0.44 -6.04
CA ARG A 71 4.25 -0.96 -5.14
C ARG A 71 3.74 -2.20 -4.42
N GLN A 72 4.40 -3.33 -4.68
CA GLN A 72 4.15 -4.62 -4.04
C GLN A 72 5.16 -4.82 -2.90
N PHE A 73 4.66 -5.21 -1.73
CA PHE A 73 5.45 -5.52 -0.55
C PHE A 73 5.17 -6.95 -0.14
N THR A 74 6.18 -7.82 -0.19
CA THR A 74 6.10 -9.18 0.33
C THR A 74 6.97 -9.31 1.59
N PHE A 75 6.48 -10.07 2.57
CA PHE A 75 7.12 -10.19 3.88
C PHE A 75 6.78 -11.52 4.55
N THR A 76 7.47 -11.86 5.64
CA THR A 76 7.10 -13.01 6.47
C THR A 76 5.69 -12.83 7.03
N PRO A 77 4.81 -13.86 7.04
CA PRO A 77 3.42 -13.69 7.44
C PRO A 77 3.22 -12.96 8.77
N ILE A 78 2.31 -11.99 8.79
CA ILE A 78 1.92 -11.18 9.94
C ILE A 78 0.45 -11.42 10.23
N VAL A 79 0.11 -11.56 11.52
CA VAL A 79 -1.28 -11.63 12.00
C VAL A 79 -1.70 -10.23 12.43
N THR A 80 -2.74 -9.68 11.79
CA THR A 80 -3.27 -8.33 12.09
C THR A 80 -4.76 -8.26 11.75
N ASN A 81 -5.50 -7.35 12.38
CA ASN A 81 -6.89 -7.05 12.02
C ASN A 81 -7.06 -5.75 11.23
N LYS A 82 -5.98 -4.99 11.04
CA LYS A 82 -6.03 -3.75 10.26
C LYS A 82 -4.66 -3.36 9.73
N ILE A 83 -4.68 -2.64 8.61
CA ILE A 83 -3.50 -2.04 7.98
C ILE A 83 -3.76 -0.56 7.69
N ARG A 84 -2.71 0.21 7.47
CA ARG A 84 -2.82 1.58 6.99
C ARG A 84 -1.67 1.98 6.07
N VAL A 85 -1.95 2.97 5.24
CA VAL A 85 -0.98 3.71 4.45
C VAL A 85 -1.03 5.18 4.86
N THR A 86 0.07 5.70 5.38
CA THR A 86 0.22 7.09 5.81
C THR A 86 1.02 7.85 4.76
N VAL A 87 0.35 8.64 3.92
CA VAL A 87 0.98 9.44 2.85
C VAL A 87 1.54 10.72 3.45
N THR A 88 2.80 11.01 3.15
CA THR A 88 3.51 12.21 3.62
C THR A 88 3.93 13.15 2.48
N SER A 89 3.96 12.66 1.23
CA SER A 89 4.21 13.49 0.05
C SER A 89 3.65 12.86 -1.22
N ALA A 90 3.30 13.71 -2.18
CA ALA A 90 2.84 13.35 -3.52
C ALA A 90 3.38 14.34 -4.55
N ALA A 91 3.47 13.92 -5.81
CA ALA A 91 4.10 14.69 -6.89
C ALA A 91 3.44 16.06 -7.12
N ASP A 92 2.12 16.18 -6.90
CA ASP A 92 1.36 17.43 -6.99
C ASP A 92 0.73 17.84 -5.65
N GLY A 93 1.24 17.31 -4.53
CA GLY A 93 0.78 17.65 -3.19
C GLY A 93 -0.54 17.02 -2.74
N HIS A 94 -1.20 16.19 -3.55
CA HIS A 94 -2.46 15.53 -3.18
C HIS A 94 -2.26 14.05 -2.89
N SER A 95 -2.76 13.57 -1.75
CA SER A 95 -2.72 12.15 -1.41
C SER A 95 -3.73 11.36 -2.24
N ARG A 96 -3.26 10.64 -3.26
CA ARG A 96 -4.12 9.81 -4.13
C ARG A 96 -3.71 8.33 -4.07
N ILE A 97 -4.52 7.55 -3.37
CA ILE A 97 -4.44 6.10 -3.35
C ILE A 97 -5.65 5.59 -4.12
N ILE A 98 -5.42 4.77 -5.13
CA ILE A 98 -6.48 4.13 -5.92
C ILE A 98 -6.93 2.86 -5.20
N GLU A 99 -5.96 2.04 -4.78
CA GLU A 99 -6.25 0.76 -4.15
C GLU A 99 -5.15 0.39 -3.15
N VAL A 100 -5.57 -0.33 -2.11
CA VAL A 100 -4.69 -1.01 -1.17
C VAL A 100 -5.24 -2.40 -0.96
N GLU A 101 -4.42 -3.40 -1.21
CA GLU A 101 -4.78 -4.80 -1.08
C GLU A 101 -3.91 -5.45 0.00
N ALA A 102 -4.46 -6.45 0.68
CA ALA A 102 -3.71 -7.29 1.59
C ALA A 102 -4.01 -8.76 1.28
N TRP A 103 -2.96 -9.55 1.05
CA TRP A 103 -3.09 -10.93 0.59
C TRP A 103 -2.50 -11.91 1.60
N THR A 104 -3.21 -13.02 1.80
CA THR A 104 -2.64 -14.25 2.36
C THR A 104 -1.66 -14.83 1.34
N GLY A 105 -0.65 -15.56 1.78
CA GLY A 105 0.24 -16.23 0.84
C GLY A 105 -0.44 -17.24 -0.05
N ASN A 106 0.16 -17.46 -1.21
CA ASN A 106 -0.02 -18.73 -1.88
C ASN A 106 0.41 -19.83 -0.91
N SER A 107 -0.53 -20.72 -0.57
CA SER A 107 -0.19 -21.96 0.11
C SER A 107 0.76 -22.71 -0.83
N VAL A 108 2.00 -22.93 -0.38
CA VAL A 108 2.95 -23.82 -1.06
C VAL A 108 2.49 -25.27 -0.99
#